data_AF-A0A937VXC1-F1
#
_entry.id   AF-A0A937VXC1-F1
#
_cell.length_a   1.000
_cell.length_b   1.000
_cell.length_c   1.000
_cell.angle_alpha   90.00
_cell.angle_beta   90.00
_cell.angle_gamma   90.00
#
_symmetry.space_group_name_H-M   'P 1'
#
loop_
_entity.id
_entity.type
_entity.pdbx_description
1 polymer ?
#
loop_
_entity_poly.entity_id
_entity_poly.type
_entity_poly.pdbx_seq_one_letter_code
_entity_poly.pdbx_strand_id
1 'polypeptide(L)'
;PLDSDLINRLSQKFDMLVSIEEHSLIGGLGSSIAEFLIDNRKQNTLLRFGTQDRFPHLLGSQEFIRTQNKLTPVEISNQIHKEYQKLCTHLQQY
;
A
#
# COMPACT_ATOMS: atom_id res chain seq x y z
N PRO A 1 -9.06 10.85 12.45
CA PRO A 1 -9.94 9.71 12.12
C PRO A 1 -9.75 9.35 10.63
N LEU A 2 -9.93 8.09 10.25
CA LEU A 2 -9.84 7.64 8.85
C LEU A 2 -11.03 8.16 8.03
N ASP A 3 -10.81 8.61 6.79
CA ASP A 3 -11.89 9.03 5.88
C ASP A 3 -12.53 7.81 5.20
N SER A 4 -13.43 7.16 5.95
CA SER A 4 -14.13 5.95 5.51
C SER A 4 -15.00 6.17 4.26
N ASP A 5 -15.55 7.37 4.08
CA ASP A 5 -16.40 7.67 2.92
C ASP A 5 -15.57 7.71 1.65
N LEU A 6 -14.38 8.33 1.70
CA LEU A 6 -13.44 8.30 0.59
C LEU A 6 -13.03 6.86 0.24
N ILE A 7 -12.65 6.07 1.25
CA ILE A 7 -12.20 4.69 1.01
C ILE A 7 -13.33 3.85 0.44
N ASN A 8 -14.56 3.99 0.93
CA ASN A 8 -15.71 3.28 0.37
C ASN A 8 -15.91 3.64 -1.11
N ARG A 9 -15.88 4.93 -1.48
CA ARG A 9 -16.01 5.37 -2.87
C ARG A 9 -14.90 4.81 -3.75
N LEU A 10 -13.65 4.83 -3.29
CA LEU A 10 -12.52 4.29 -4.04
C LEU A 10 -12.62 2.77 -4.21
N SER A 11 -13.01 2.05 -3.15
CA SER A 11 -13.19 0.59 -3.15
C SER A 11 -14.28 0.11 -4.12
N GLN A 12 -15.27 0.95 -4.42
CA GLN A 12 -16.31 0.62 -5.40
C GLN A 12 -15.86 0.86 -6.84
N LYS A 13 -14.85 1.71 -7.05
CA LYS A 13 -14.40 2.15 -8.37
C LYS A 13 -13.17 1.41 -8.87
N PHE A 14 -12.30 0.96 -7.97
CA PHE A 14 -10.99 0.42 -8.32
C PHE A 14 -10.76 -0.94 -7.66
N ASP A 15 -10.37 -1.94 -8.42
CA ASP A 15 -10.06 -3.28 -7.90
C ASP A 15 -8.79 -3.29 -7.02
N MET A 16 -7.90 -2.33 -7.23
CA MET A 16 -6.68 -2.16 -6.45
C MET A 16 -6.61 -0.78 -5.79
N LEU A 17 -6.31 -0.77 -4.49
CA LEU A 17 -5.98 0.43 -3.72
C LEU A 17 -4.51 0.37 -3.31
N VAL A 18 -3.86 1.53 -3.29
CA VAL A 18 -2.46 1.68 -2.88
C VAL A 18 -2.36 2.68 -1.74
N SER A 19 -1.76 2.29 -0.62
CA SER A 19 -1.42 3.19 0.48
C SER A 19 0.08 3.43 0.54
N ILE A 20 0.49 4.68 0.73
CA ILE A 20 1.91 5.05 0.89
C ILE A 20 2.03 5.85 2.19
N GLU A 21 2.88 5.39 3.08
CA GLU A 21 3.22 6.08 4.32
C GLU A 21 4.74 6.04 4.55
N GLU A 22 5.27 7.06 5.23
CA GLU A 22 6.68 7.10 5.67
C GLU A 22 6.77 6.68 7.14
N HIS A 23 6.03 5.62 7.49
CA HIS A 23 5.95 5.06 8.84
C HIS A 23 5.79 3.53 8.76
N SER A 24 5.79 2.86 9.92
CA SER A 24 5.61 1.42 10.03
C SER A 24 4.34 0.97 9.33
N LEU A 25 4.47 -0.07 8.50
CA LEU A 25 3.33 -0.79 7.97
C LEU A 25 2.45 -1.33 9.12
N ILE A 26 3.02 -1.74 10.25
CA ILE A 26 2.26 -2.35 11.34
C ILE A 26 1.54 -1.25 12.13
N GLY A 27 0.21 -1.33 12.16
CA GLY A 27 -0.64 -0.38 12.88
C GLY A 27 -0.70 1.01 12.25
N GLY A 28 -0.11 1.20 11.06
CA GLY A 28 -0.13 2.43 10.29
C GLY A 28 -1.39 2.60 9.44
N LEU A 29 -1.33 3.55 8.50
CA LEU A 29 -2.41 3.88 7.58
C LEU A 29 -2.88 2.65 6.79
N GLY A 30 -1.95 1.89 6.22
CA GLY A 30 -2.27 0.70 5.45
C GLY A 30 -2.98 -0.38 6.28
N SER A 31 -2.72 -0.44 7.60
CA SER A 31 -3.44 -1.35 8.51
C SER A 31 -4.87 -0.86 8.75
N SER A 32 -5.09 0.42 9.01
CA SER A 32 -6.45 0.96 9.19
C SER A 32 -7.32 0.84 7.93
N ILE A 33 -6.72 1.01 6.74
CA ILE A 33 -7.44 0.76 5.48
C ILE A 33 -7.77 -0.73 5.34
N ALA A 34 -6.84 -1.63 5.68
CA ALA A 34 -7.08 -3.07 5.63
C ALA A 34 -8.24 -3.49 6.55
N GLU A 35 -8.26 -2.98 7.78
CA GLU A 35 -9.36 -3.19 8.74
C GLU A 35 -10.69 -2.72 8.15
N PHE A 36 -10.75 -1.51 7.62
CA PHE A 36 -11.96 -0.99 6.97
C PHE A 36 -12.46 -1.88 5.83
N LEU A 37 -11.56 -2.33 4.95
CA LEU A 37 -11.94 -3.19 3.82
C LEU A 37 -12.50 -4.54 4.30
N ILE A 38 -11.88 -5.14 5.32
CA ILE A 38 -12.32 -6.41 5.90
C ILE A 38 -13.70 -6.25 6.56
N ASP A 39 -13.87 -5.25 7.42
CA ASP A 39 -15.12 -5.00 8.16
C ASP A 39 -16.30 -4.74 7.20
N ASN A 40 -16.02 -4.13 6.04
CA ASN A 40 -17.01 -3.83 5.02
C ASN A 40 -17.07 -4.85 3.87
N ARG A 41 -16.43 -6.03 4.04
CA ARG A 41 -16.44 -7.16 3.09
C ARG A 41 -16.05 -6.76 1.67
N LYS A 42 -15.09 -5.85 1.55
CA LYS A 42 -14.53 -5.39 0.27
C LYS A 42 -13.49 -6.41 -0.23
N GLN A 43 -13.48 -6.65 -1.54
CA GLN A 43 -12.58 -7.63 -2.18
C GLN A 43 -11.37 -6.99 -2.88
N ASN A 44 -11.17 -5.69 -2.70
CA ASN A 44 -10.10 -4.95 -3.34
C ASN A 44 -8.73 -5.50 -2.92
N THR A 45 -7.81 -5.57 -3.88
CA THR A 45 -6.40 -5.75 -3.56
C THR A 45 -5.87 -4.48 -2.91
N LEU A 46 -5.24 -4.61 -1.74
CA LEU A 46 -4.58 -3.50 -1.06
C LEU A 46 -3.06 -3.68 -1.10
N LEU A 47 -2.38 -2.84 -1.87
CA LEU A 47 -0.92 -2.74 -1.89
C LEU A 47 -0.46 -1.65 -0.91
N ARG A 48 0.50 -1.97 -0.06
CA ARG A 48 0.92 -1.10 1.04
C ARG A 48 2.41 -0.82 0.98
N PHE A 49 2.77 0.46 1.02
CA PHE A 49 4.13 0.95 1.12
C PHE A 49 4.32 1.65 2.46
N GLY A 50 5.35 1.24 3.19
CA GLY A 50 5.73 1.79 4.48
C GLY A 50 7.06 1.22 4.94
N THR A 51 7.57 1.70 6.06
CA THR A 51 8.79 1.15 6.65
C THR A 51 8.51 -0.23 7.25
N GLN A 52 9.50 -1.10 7.21
CA GLN A 52 9.40 -2.38 7.91
C GLN A 52 9.53 -2.17 9.43
N ASP A 53 9.09 -3.16 10.20
CA ASP A 53 9.25 -3.19 11.66
C ASP A 53 10.69 -3.49 12.07
N ARG A 54 11.59 -2.57 11.70
CA ARG A 54 13.02 -2.63 11.96
C ARG A 54 13.53 -1.22 12.17
N PHE A 55 14.31 -1.04 13.24
CA PHE A 55 15.06 0.20 13.39
C PHE A 55 16.12 0.28 12.30
N PRO A 56 16.31 1.45 11.66
CA PRO A 56 17.39 1.62 10.71
C PRO A 56 18.73 1.36 11.43
N HIS A 57 19.44 0.34 10.99
CA HIS A 57 20.77 0.01 11.51
C HIS A 57 21.84 1.05 11.11
N LEU A 58 21.53 1.85 10.09
CA LEU A 58 22.39 2.88 9.55
C LEU A 58 21.67 4.23 9.64
N LEU A 59 22.35 5.21 10.24
CA LEU A 59 21.91 6.60 10.24
C LEU A 59 22.28 7.23 8.89
N GLY A 60 21.39 8.04 8.34
CA GLY A 60 21.59 8.68 7.05
C GLY A 60 20.54 9.75 6.77
N SER A 61 20.58 10.33 5.57
CA SER A 61 19.55 11.26 5.11
C SER A 61 18.19 10.56 4.97
N GLN A 62 17.12 11.35 4.90
CA GLN A 62 15.78 10.84 4.62
C GLN A 62 15.74 10.04 3.31
N GLU A 63 16.43 10.51 2.28
CA GLU A 63 16.53 9.84 0.98
C GLU A 63 17.21 8.46 1.10
N PHE A 64 18.25 8.38 1.93
CA PHE A 64 18.92 7.11 2.22
C PHE A 64 17.96 6.13 2.90
N ILE A 65 17.22 6.57 3.92
CA ILE A 65 16.24 5.74 4.64
C ILE A 65 15.11 5.28 3.70
N ARG A 66 14.63 6.15 2.81
CA ARG A 66 13.63 5.80 1.80
C ARG A 66 14.15 4.73 0.85
N THR A 67 15.38 4.86 0.38
CA THR A 67 16.03 3.87 -0.48
C THR A 67 16.14 2.51 0.22
N GLN A 68 16.54 2.49 1.49
CA GLN A 68 16.61 1.24 2.27
C GLN A 68 15.25 0.57 2.44
N ASN A 69 14.17 1.36 2.55
CA ASN A 69 12.80 0.85 2.69
C ASN A 69 12.06 0.67 1.36
N LYS A 70 12.73 0.86 0.22
CA LYS A 70 12.14 0.80 -1.12
C LYS A 70 10.99 1.79 -1.36
N LEU A 71 11.07 2.96 -0.71
CA LEU A 71 10.09 4.03 -0.76
C LEU A 71 10.50 5.14 -1.75
N THR A 72 11.36 4.83 -2.71
CA THR A 72 11.67 5.77 -3.80
C THR A 72 10.56 5.77 -4.86
N PRO A 73 10.36 6.86 -5.61
CA PRO A 73 9.34 6.91 -6.67
C PRO A 73 9.47 5.77 -7.70
N VAL A 74 10.71 5.42 -8.05
CA VAL A 74 11.00 4.35 -9.03
C VAL A 74 10.57 2.99 -8.49
N GLU A 75 10.94 2.67 -7.24
CA GLU A 75 10.60 1.38 -6.63
C GLU A 75 9.11 1.24 -6.39
N ILE A 76 8.45 2.30 -5.91
CA ILE A 76 7.00 2.34 -5.73
C ILE A 76 6.29 2.10 -7.06
N SER A 77 6.66 2.85 -8.11
CA SER A 77 6.05 2.70 -9.44
C SER A 77 6.24 1.30 -10.01
N ASN A 78 7.44 0.73 -9.90
CA ASN A 78 7.73 -0.61 -10.39
C ASN A 78 6.90 -1.68 -9.66
N GLN A 79 6.74 -1.55 -8.34
CA GLN A 79 5.97 -2.49 -7.56
C GLN A 79 4.46 -2.37 -7.84
N ILE A 80 3.93 -1.16 -7.98
CA ILE A 80 2.53 -0.94 -8.41
C ILE A 80 2.31 -1.58 -9.79
N HIS A 81 3.19 -1.33 -10.76
CA HIS A 81 3.05 -1.89 -12.10
C HIS A 81 3.05 -3.41 -12.09
N LYS A 82 3.96 -4.03 -11.33
CA LYS A 82 4.04 -5.48 -11.17
C LYS A 82 2.77 -6.08 -10.57
N GLU A 83 2.22 -5.48 -9.51
CA GLU A 83 0.99 -5.99 -8.90
C GLU A 83 -0.22 -5.78 -9.81
N TYR A 84 -0.28 -4.64 -10.52
CA TYR A 84 -1.34 -4.37 -11.49
C TYR A 84 -1.35 -5.40 -12.62
N GLN A 85 -0.18 -5.76 -13.17
CA GLN A 85 -0.08 -6.80 -14.19
C GLN A 85 -0.65 -8.14 -13.72
N LYS A 86 -0.33 -8.57 -12.50
CA LYS A 86 -0.86 -9.82 -11.92
C LYS A 86 -2.39 -9.78 -11.82
N LEU A 87 -2.93 -8.65 -11.36
CA LEU A 87 -4.37 -8.46 -11.26
C LEU A 87 -5.05 -8.57 -12.63
N CYS A 88 -4.50 -7.92 -13.66
CA CYS A 88 -5.03 -8.03 -15.02
C CYS A 88 -4.98 -9.47 -15.56
N THR A 89 -3.89 -10.20 -15.31
CA THR A 89 -3.79 -11.61 -15.74
C THR A 89 -4.83 -12.49 -15.06
N HIS A 90 -5.12 -12.26 -13.78
CA HIS A 90 -6.13 -13.02 -13.05
C HIS A 90 -7.55 -12.73 -13.55
N LEU A 91 -7.85 -11.47 -13.89
CA LEU A 91 -9.15 -11.07 -14.43
C LEU A 91 -9.41 -11.62 -15.84
N GLN A 92 -8.37 -11.90 -16.63
CA GLN A 92 -8.49 -12.47 -17.98
C GLN A 92 -8.74 -14.00 -17.99
N GLN A 93 -8.71 -14.65 -16.83
CA GLN A 93 -8.94 -16.10 -16.70
C GLN A 93 -10.43 -16.46 -16.45
N TYR A 94 -11.31 -15.46 -16.44
CA TYR A 94 -12.76 -15.58 -16.28
C TYR A 94 -13.47 -14.88 -17.44
#